data_AF-A0A3N5JBK5-F1
#
_entry.id   AF-A0A3N5JBK5-F1
#
_cell.length_a   1.000
_cell.length_b   1.000
_cell.length_c   1.000
_cell.angle_alpha   90.00
_cell.angle_beta   90.00
_cell.angle_gamma   90.00
#
_symmetry.space_group_name_H-M   'P 1'
#
loop_
_entity.id
_entity.type
_entity.pdbx_description
1 polymer ?
#
loop_
_entity_poly.entity_id
_entity_poly.type
_entity_poly.pdbx_seq_one_letter_code
_entity_poly.pdbx_strand_id
1 'polypeptide(L)'
;MAQSDQGQASRWFGLGQPANISDLPPGQLKRRLESLPPQASARALRWLQDIEFPGTDLELLRVDDQGGVYFEDTFRPDPELAQQGASAGAFVEAAPQTTLDDAFTLHSKPGAPNVVYIDFDGHVIIGTAWNAGAAATYYARPYDLDGNPSTFNATERTRIVDIWHRVAEDLAPYNIDVTTEAPASFGRYTGRILVTHHQDQTGAAMPHPTAGGVAYVGVFGLSNYHTYYSPALVYYSNLGGGVETYVAEASSHEFGHNLGLSHDGTNAGAAYYTGHGSGLVSWAPIMGVGYYNNVTQWSRGEYLDANNPQDDLALIGGLLGARADDHGNTIGSGTALLVGGDGNVISSNPELDPHNELPENKGVIHSAADVDVFTFTAGAGPLSLEAT
;
A
#
# COMPACT_ATOMS: atom_id res chain seq x y z
N MET A 1 -38.22 -11.21 -2.33
CA MET A 1 -36.96 -11.99 -2.30
C MET A 1 -35.81 -11.00 -2.34
N ALA A 2 -35.38 -10.50 -1.17
CA ALA A 2 -34.31 -9.51 -1.01
C ALA A 2 -33.72 -9.59 0.42
N GLN A 3 -33.56 -10.82 0.94
CA GLN A 3 -33.02 -11.10 2.28
C GLN A 3 -31.75 -11.96 2.22
N SER A 4 -31.23 -12.28 1.03
CA SER A 4 -30.05 -13.15 0.87
C SER A 4 -28.71 -12.41 0.88
N ASP A 5 -28.65 -11.16 0.43
CA ASP A 5 -27.35 -10.50 0.16
C ASP A 5 -26.71 -9.86 1.41
N GLN A 6 -27.51 -9.31 2.33
CA GLN A 6 -26.97 -8.73 3.57
C GLN A 6 -26.30 -9.78 4.49
N GLY A 7 -26.79 -11.02 4.46
CA GLY A 7 -26.19 -12.12 5.22
C GLY A 7 -24.86 -12.62 4.63
N GLN A 8 -24.60 -12.35 3.34
CA GLN A 8 -23.34 -12.69 2.70
C GLN A 8 -22.28 -11.62 2.96
N ALA A 9 -22.64 -10.34 2.88
CA ALA A 9 -21.72 -9.23 3.13
C ALA A 9 -21.14 -9.20 4.55
N SER A 10 -21.92 -9.63 5.54
CA SER A 10 -21.53 -9.73 6.96
C SER A 10 -20.87 -11.06 7.33
N ARG A 11 -20.75 -12.00 6.39
CA ARG A 11 -20.14 -13.31 6.64
C ARG A 11 -18.62 -13.17 6.64
N TRP A 12 -17.97 -13.72 7.66
CA TRP A 12 -16.51 -13.76 7.77
C TRP A 12 -15.98 -15.15 7.39
N PHE A 13 -14.89 -15.18 6.59
CA PHE A 13 -14.15 -16.39 6.24
C PHE A 13 -12.70 -16.27 6.74
N GLY A 14 -12.03 -17.41 6.95
CA GLY A 14 -10.71 -17.52 7.55
C GLY A 14 -10.66 -18.48 8.73
N LEU A 15 -9.46 -18.65 9.32
CA LEU A 15 -9.21 -19.53 10.48
C LEU A 15 -9.77 -20.95 10.29
N GLY A 16 -9.50 -21.57 9.14
CA GLY A 16 -10.00 -22.90 8.80
C GLY A 16 -11.37 -22.93 8.12
N GLN A 17 -11.98 -21.77 7.85
CA GLN A 17 -13.19 -21.63 7.03
C GLN A 17 -12.87 -20.95 5.69
N PRO A 18 -13.46 -21.36 4.56
CA PRO A 18 -14.40 -22.47 4.40
C PRO A 18 -13.73 -23.84 4.59
N ALA A 19 -14.32 -24.74 5.37
CA ALA A 19 -13.77 -26.08 5.58
C ALA A 19 -13.84 -26.94 4.30
N ASN A 20 -14.89 -26.73 3.50
CA ASN A 20 -15.13 -27.38 2.22
C ASN A 20 -15.62 -26.35 1.19
N ILE A 21 -15.41 -26.65 -0.10
CA ILE A 21 -15.92 -25.81 -1.21
C ILE A 21 -17.44 -25.62 -1.14
N SER A 22 -18.17 -26.61 -0.60
CA SER A 22 -19.62 -26.52 -0.40
C SER A 22 -20.04 -25.37 0.53
N ASP A 23 -19.15 -24.95 1.43
CA ASP A 23 -19.42 -23.95 2.45
C ASP A 23 -19.38 -22.53 1.88
N LEU A 24 -18.76 -22.35 0.71
CA LEU A 24 -18.82 -21.12 -0.06
C LEU A 24 -20.22 -20.94 -0.66
N PRO A 25 -20.76 -19.71 -0.67
CA PRO A 25 -21.98 -19.41 -1.40
C PRO A 25 -21.75 -19.58 -2.92
N PRO A 26 -22.82 -19.76 -3.71
CA PRO A 26 -22.72 -19.74 -5.16
C PRO A 26 -22.09 -18.42 -5.64
N GLY A 27 -21.04 -18.50 -6.45
CA GLY A 27 -20.30 -17.31 -6.88
C GLY A 27 -19.14 -17.68 -7.82
N GLN A 28 -18.41 -16.69 -8.30
CA GLN A 28 -17.27 -16.90 -9.19
C GLN A 28 -16.18 -17.76 -8.53
N LEU A 29 -15.82 -17.45 -7.28
CA LEU A 29 -14.80 -18.18 -6.54
C LEU A 29 -15.15 -19.68 -6.39
N LYS A 30 -16.38 -19.99 -5.98
CA LYS A 30 -16.83 -21.38 -5.82
C LYS A 30 -16.77 -22.16 -7.14
N ARG A 31 -17.34 -21.59 -8.22
CA ARG A 31 -17.32 -22.23 -9.54
C ARG A 31 -15.88 -22.48 -10.01
N ARG A 32 -14.98 -21.53 -9.73
CA ARG A 32 -13.56 -21.68 -10.07
C ARG A 32 -12.95 -22.85 -9.30
N LEU A 33 -13.12 -22.93 -7.99
CA LEU A 33 -12.59 -24.04 -7.17
C LEU A 33 -13.11 -25.41 -7.61
N GLU A 34 -14.39 -25.52 -7.99
CA GLU A 34 -15.02 -26.75 -8.49
C GLU A 34 -14.49 -27.18 -9.87
N SER A 35 -14.01 -26.22 -10.68
CA SER A 35 -13.47 -26.48 -12.01
C SER A 35 -11.99 -26.91 -12.02
N LEU A 36 -11.26 -26.65 -10.94
CA LEU A 36 -9.82 -26.89 -10.87
C LEU A 36 -9.50 -28.38 -10.74
N PRO A 37 -8.31 -28.82 -11.22
CA PRO A 37 -7.78 -30.13 -10.89
C PRO A 37 -7.76 -30.36 -9.37
N PRO A 38 -8.03 -31.58 -8.86
CA PRO A 38 -8.19 -31.82 -7.42
C PRO A 38 -7.04 -31.30 -6.54
N GLN A 39 -5.80 -31.36 -7.03
CA GLN A 39 -4.64 -30.87 -6.28
C GLN A 39 -4.60 -29.34 -6.19
N ALA A 40 -4.90 -28.63 -7.28
CA ALA A 40 -4.96 -27.16 -7.31
C ALA A 40 -6.15 -26.66 -6.48
N SER A 41 -7.32 -27.29 -6.63
CA SER A 41 -8.51 -27.00 -5.83
C SER A 41 -8.25 -27.17 -4.32
N ALA A 42 -7.59 -28.27 -3.92
CA ALA A 42 -7.22 -28.50 -2.52
C ALA A 42 -6.15 -27.52 -2.01
N ARG A 43 -5.25 -27.03 -2.88
CA ARG A 43 -4.27 -26.00 -2.52
C ARG A 43 -4.96 -24.67 -2.27
N ALA A 44 -5.83 -24.24 -3.18
CA ALA A 44 -6.59 -23.01 -3.06
C ALA A 44 -7.50 -23.02 -1.83
N LEU A 45 -8.18 -24.13 -1.56
CA LEU A 45 -9.01 -24.26 -0.35
C LEU A 45 -8.18 -24.10 0.93
N ARG A 46 -6.99 -24.71 1.01
CA ARG A 46 -6.09 -24.52 2.16
C ARG A 46 -5.61 -23.08 2.28
N TRP A 47 -5.25 -22.44 1.16
CA TRP A 47 -4.84 -21.05 1.17
C TRP A 47 -5.96 -20.13 1.68
N LEU A 48 -7.20 -20.30 1.19
CA LEU A 48 -8.38 -19.57 1.69
C LEU A 48 -8.66 -19.81 3.18
N GLN A 49 -8.22 -20.93 3.74
CA GLN A 49 -8.35 -21.23 5.18
C GLN A 49 -7.27 -20.54 6.01
N ASP A 50 -6.14 -20.18 5.39
CA ASP A 50 -4.98 -19.54 6.01
C ASP A 50 -5.04 -18.01 5.95
N ILE A 51 -5.95 -17.43 5.15
CA ILE A 51 -6.22 -15.99 5.10
C ILE A 51 -7.61 -15.69 5.67
N GLU A 52 -7.81 -14.50 6.21
CA GLU A 52 -9.12 -14.02 6.67
C GLU A 52 -9.68 -13.00 5.67
N PHE A 53 -10.97 -13.06 5.38
CA PHE A 53 -11.61 -12.15 4.41
C PHE A 53 -13.13 -12.02 4.62
N PRO A 54 -13.72 -10.84 4.35
CA PRO A 54 -15.17 -10.64 4.41
C PRO A 54 -15.88 -11.29 3.22
N GLY A 55 -17.17 -11.57 3.36
CA GLY A 55 -17.96 -12.16 2.28
C GLY A 55 -18.16 -11.24 1.08
N THR A 56 -17.91 -9.94 1.22
CA THR A 56 -17.84 -8.98 0.11
C THR A 56 -16.67 -9.28 -0.84
N ASP A 57 -15.62 -9.96 -0.38
CA ASP A 57 -14.43 -10.27 -1.17
C ASP A 57 -14.61 -11.49 -2.08
N LEU A 58 -15.69 -12.25 -1.93
CA LEU A 58 -15.96 -13.44 -2.74
C LEU A 58 -16.06 -13.14 -4.26
N GLU A 59 -16.39 -11.90 -4.63
CA GLU A 59 -16.47 -11.46 -6.02
C GLU A 59 -15.16 -10.83 -6.53
N LEU A 60 -14.19 -10.55 -5.65
CA LEU A 60 -12.88 -9.96 -5.98
C LEU A 60 -11.74 -10.97 -5.89
N LEU A 61 -11.86 -11.96 -5.00
CA LEU A 61 -10.92 -13.06 -4.91
C LEU A 61 -10.92 -13.92 -6.17
N ARG A 62 -9.72 -14.29 -6.59
CA ARG A 62 -9.45 -15.15 -7.74
C ARG A 62 -8.52 -16.29 -7.35
N VAL A 63 -8.53 -17.33 -8.18
CA VAL A 63 -7.69 -18.51 -8.02
C VAL A 63 -7.09 -18.90 -9.36
N ASP A 64 -5.75 -18.97 -9.42
CA ASP A 64 -5.02 -19.37 -10.61
C ASP A 64 -5.16 -20.89 -10.90
N ASP A 65 -4.62 -21.36 -12.02
CA ASP A 65 -4.71 -22.79 -12.41
C ASP A 65 -3.92 -23.74 -11.48
N GLN A 66 -3.02 -23.20 -10.67
CA GLN A 66 -2.22 -23.91 -9.68
C GLN A 66 -2.79 -23.83 -8.26
N GLY A 67 -3.88 -23.09 -8.05
CA GLY A 67 -4.52 -22.89 -6.77
C GLY A 67 -3.92 -21.75 -5.94
N GLY A 68 -3.21 -20.80 -6.56
CA GLY A 68 -2.78 -19.57 -5.92
C GLY A 68 -3.92 -18.56 -5.78
N VAL A 69 -3.99 -17.88 -4.63
CA VAL A 69 -5.08 -16.94 -4.30
C VAL A 69 -4.57 -15.51 -4.41
N TYR A 70 -5.34 -14.67 -5.11
CA TYR A 70 -5.02 -13.27 -5.35
C TYR A 70 -6.29 -12.41 -5.42
N PHE A 71 -6.14 -11.12 -5.17
CA PHE A 71 -7.17 -10.12 -5.42
C PHE A 71 -7.02 -9.52 -6.81
N GLU A 72 -8.16 -9.21 -7.43
CA GLU A 72 -8.26 -8.48 -8.69
C GLU A 72 -9.06 -7.19 -8.44
N ASP A 73 -8.35 -6.09 -8.22
CA ASP A 73 -8.92 -4.85 -7.71
C ASP A 73 -9.44 -3.97 -8.82
N THR A 74 -10.72 -4.17 -9.13
CA THR A 74 -11.38 -3.54 -10.28
C THR A 74 -11.97 -2.17 -9.98
N PHE A 75 -11.90 -1.69 -8.72
CA PHE A 75 -12.32 -0.34 -8.39
C PHE A 75 -11.37 0.67 -9.06
N ARG A 76 -11.94 1.67 -9.74
CA ARG A 76 -11.19 2.70 -10.44
C ARG A 76 -11.62 4.08 -9.96
N PRO A 77 -10.73 5.08 -9.99
CA PRO A 77 -11.11 6.45 -9.71
C PRO A 77 -12.26 6.92 -10.62
N ASP A 78 -13.38 7.28 -10.01
CA ASP A 78 -14.45 8.09 -10.57
C ASP A 78 -13.97 9.54 -10.82
N PRO A 79 -14.02 10.04 -12.07
CA PRO A 79 -13.66 11.42 -12.41
C PRO A 79 -14.52 12.51 -11.74
N GLU A 80 -15.78 12.23 -11.42
CA GLU A 80 -16.67 13.22 -10.77
C GLU A 80 -16.27 13.43 -9.31
N LEU A 81 -15.92 12.35 -8.60
CA LEU A 81 -15.42 12.43 -7.23
C LEU A 81 -14.03 13.07 -7.15
N ALA A 82 -13.19 12.84 -8.17
CA ALA A 82 -11.86 13.47 -8.28
C ALA A 82 -11.94 15.01 -8.26
N GLN A 83 -12.92 15.59 -8.96
CA GLN A 83 -13.11 17.04 -9.01
C GLN A 83 -13.60 17.62 -7.67
N GLN A 84 -14.31 16.82 -6.86
CA GLN A 84 -14.79 17.25 -5.55
C GLN A 84 -13.65 17.21 -4.51
N GLY A 85 -12.80 16.18 -4.53
CA GLY A 85 -11.65 16.04 -3.63
C GLY A 85 -10.54 17.10 -3.85
N ALA A 86 -10.33 17.55 -5.09
CA ALA A 86 -9.32 18.54 -5.43
C ALA A 86 -9.59 19.96 -4.87
N SER A 87 -10.80 20.22 -4.35
CA SER A 87 -11.24 21.56 -3.96
C SER A 87 -10.81 22.02 -2.56
N ALA A 88 -10.09 21.19 -1.80
CA ALA A 88 -9.74 21.46 -0.39
C ALA A 88 -8.29 21.11 0.01
N GLY A 89 -7.32 21.25 -0.90
CA GLY A 89 -5.91 20.98 -0.60
C GLY A 89 -5.23 22.10 0.21
N ALA A 90 -4.51 21.71 1.26
CA ALA A 90 -3.47 22.55 1.85
C ALA A 90 -2.35 22.79 0.82
N PHE A 91 -1.59 23.87 0.96
CA PHE A 91 -0.37 24.07 0.18
C PHE A 91 0.60 22.95 0.56
N VAL A 92 0.83 22.00 -0.35
CA VAL A 92 1.93 21.04 -0.24
C VAL A 92 3.16 21.75 -0.78
N GLU A 93 4.22 21.81 0.02
CA GLU A 93 5.49 22.38 -0.42
C GLU A 93 6.09 21.47 -1.51
N ALA A 94 6.54 22.07 -2.62
CA ALA A 94 7.08 21.30 -3.72
C ALA A 94 8.45 20.73 -3.34
N ALA A 95 8.66 19.44 -3.62
CA ALA A 95 9.96 18.80 -3.43
C ALA A 95 11.07 19.55 -4.17
N PRO A 96 12.25 19.73 -3.56
CA PRO A 96 13.36 20.42 -4.21
C PRO A 96 13.89 19.62 -5.41
N GLN A 97 14.56 20.30 -6.34
CA GLN A 97 15.10 19.65 -7.55
C GLN A 97 16.06 18.49 -7.21
N THR A 98 16.78 18.58 -6.10
CA THR A 98 17.66 17.50 -5.61
C THR A 98 16.89 16.21 -5.34
N THR A 99 15.72 16.30 -4.70
CA THR A 99 14.83 15.14 -4.50
C THR A 99 14.32 14.57 -5.82
N LEU A 100 14.02 15.44 -6.81
CA LEU A 100 13.60 14.97 -8.14
C LEU A 100 14.74 14.28 -8.91
N ASP A 101 15.99 14.66 -8.65
CA ASP A 101 17.15 13.99 -9.25
C ASP A 101 17.39 12.61 -8.62
N ASP A 102 16.94 12.43 -7.37
CA ASP A 102 17.00 11.17 -6.62
C ASP A 102 15.79 10.24 -6.86
N ALA A 103 14.87 10.55 -7.78
CA ALA A 103 13.60 9.84 -7.94
C ALA A 103 13.71 8.29 -8.08
N PHE A 104 14.88 7.77 -8.47
CA PHE A 104 15.18 6.34 -8.62
C PHE A 104 16.21 5.80 -7.61
N THR A 105 16.51 6.57 -6.56
CA THR A 105 17.48 6.24 -5.50
C THR A 105 16.96 6.62 -4.12
N LEU A 106 15.63 6.75 -3.94
CA LEU A 106 15.02 7.11 -2.66
C LEU A 106 14.99 5.91 -1.72
N HIS A 107 15.23 6.15 -0.43
CA HIS A 107 15.15 5.15 0.63
C HIS A 107 14.59 5.76 1.90
N SER A 108 13.60 5.10 2.51
CA SER A 108 12.91 5.63 3.69
C SER A 108 13.55 5.12 4.98
N LYS A 109 14.20 3.96 4.90
CA LYS A 109 14.92 3.35 6.02
C LYS A 109 16.05 2.43 5.53
N PRO A 110 17.12 2.99 4.94
CA PRO A 110 18.26 2.20 4.47
C PRO A 110 18.76 1.21 5.53
N GLY A 111 18.94 -0.05 5.12
CA GLY A 111 19.44 -1.12 6.00
C GLY A 111 18.38 -1.81 6.87
N ALA A 112 17.09 -1.51 6.68
CA ALA A 112 16.02 -2.34 7.24
C ALA A 112 16.09 -3.79 6.69
N PRO A 113 15.69 -4.80 7.49
CA PRO A 113 15.74 -6.20 7.07
C PRO A 113 14.65 -6.57 6.06
N ASN A 114 13.58 -5.78 6.00
CA ASN A 114 12.52 -5.88 5.01
C ASN A 114 12.65 -4.72 4.02
N VAL A 115 12.36 -4.98 2.76
CA VAL A 115 12.41 -3.98 1.70
C VAL A 115 11.17 -4.12 0.84
N VAL A 116 10.58 -2.99 0.42
CA VAL A 116 9.64 -2.93 -0.69
C VAL A 116 10.16 -1.95 -1.73
N TYR A 117 10.39 -2.47 -2.93
CA TYR A 117 10.83 -1.71 -4.08
C TYR A 117 9.64 -1.32 -4.95
N ILE A 118 9.48 -0.02 -5.19
CA ILE A 118 8.49 0.52 -6.12
C ILE A 118 9.17 0.68 -7.49
N ASP A 119 8.87 -0.26 -8.38
CA ASP A 119 9.44 -0.40 -9.72
C ASP A 119 8.65 0.45 -10.71
N PHE A 120 9.27 1.53 -11.20
CA PHE A 120 8.74 2.44 -12.21
C PHE A 120 9.46 2.34 -13.56
N ASP A 121 10.60 1.65 -13.64
CA ASP A 121 11.45 1.58 -14.84
C ASP A 121 11.12 0.38 -15.74
N GLY A 122 10.16 -0.45 -15.32
CA GLY A 122 9.60 -1.53 -16.11
C GLY A 122 10.30 -2.86 -15.85
N HIS A 123 9.61 -3.95 -16.17
CA HIS A 123 10.05 -5.26 -15.74
C HIS A 123 9.70 -6.38 -16.73
N VAL A 124 10.57 -7.38 -16.83
CA VAL A 124 10.27 -8.60 -17.60
C VAL A 124 9.74 -9.67 -16.66
N ILE A 125 8.42 -9.90 -16.69
CA ILE A 125 7.78 -10.93 -15.88
C ILE A 125 7.83 -12.26 -16.63
N ILE A 126 8.62 -13.20 -16.13
CA ILE A 126 8.82 -14.53 -16.71
C ILE A 126 8.96 -15.58 -15.60
N GLY A 127 8.38 -16.76 -15.80
CA GLY A 127 8.50 -17.90 -14.87
C GLY A 127 7.78 -17.71 -13.53
N THR A 128 6.90 -16.72 -13.42
CA THR A 128 6.10 -16.43 -12.22
C THR A 128 4.71 -17.07 -12.31
N ALA A 129 3.93 -16.98 -11.24
CA ALA A 129 2.53 -17.37 -11.21
C ALA A 129 1.69 -16.59 -12.25
N TRP A 130 2.07 -15.34 -12.56
CA TRP A 130 1.42 -14.54 -13.62
C TRP A 130 1.54 -15.14 -15.02
N ASN A 131 2.55 -15.98 -15.26
CA ASN A 131 2.75 -16.64 -16.56
C ASN A 131 2.01 -17.99 -16.65
N ALA A 132 1.50 -18.52 -15.54
CA ALA A 132 0.87 -19.84 -15.49
C ALA A 132 -0.50 -19.83 -16.20
N GLY A 133 -0.62 -20.55 -17.31
CA GLY A 133 -1.85 -20.57 -18.11
C GLY A 133 -2.07 -19.30 -18.95
N ALA A 134 -1.08 -18.40 -19.00
CA ALA A 134 -1.15 -17.11 -19.68
C ALA A 134 0.05 -16.90 -20.64
N ALA A 135 0.44 -15.65 -20.92
CA ALA A 135 1.60 -15.38 -21.75
C ALA A 135 2.90 -15.82 -21.06
N ALA A 136 3.81 -16.41 -21.85
CA ALA A 136 5.08 -16.95 -21.35
C ALA A 136 5.99 -15.86 -20.75
N THR A 137 5.89 -14.64 -21.29
CA THR A 137 6.63 -13.46 -20.86
C THR A 137 5.73 -12.24 -21.00
N TYR A 138 5.81 -11.33 -20.03
CA TYR A 138 5.29 -9.96 -20.16
C TYR A 138 6.44 -8.97 -20.12
N TYR A 139 6.40 -7.99 -21.02
CA TYR A 139 7.36 -6.89 -21.07
C TYR A 139 6.69 -5.64 -20.48
N ALA A 140 6.63 -5.55 -19.15
CA ALA A 140 6.01 -4.42 -18.48
C ALA A 140 6.71 -3.12 -18.88
N ARG A 141 5.92 -2.06 -19.08
CA ARG A 141 6.41 -0.77 -19.54
C ARG A 141 6.87 0.08 -18.35
N PRO A 142 7.86 0.97 -18.56
CA PRO A 142 8.13 2.05 -17.62
C PRO A 142 6.89 2.92 -17.40
N TYR A 143 6.86 3.63 -16.28
CA TYR A 143 5.92 4.72 -16.03
C TYR A 143 6.14 5.86 -17.04
N ASP A 144 5.07 6.29 -17.70
CA ASP A 144 5.15 7.23 -18.83
C ASP A 144 3.84 8.02 -18.94
N LEU A 145 3.96 9.34 -18.89
CA LEU A 145 2.87 10.32 -18.95
C LEU A 145 2.92 11.18 -20.22
N ASP A 146 4.03 11.20 -20.95
CA ASP A 146 4.22 12.02 -22.16
C ASP A 146 4.37 11.21 -23.46
N GLY A 147 4.36 9.89 -23.36
CA GLY A 147 4.49 8.96 -24.49
C GLY A 147 5.94 8.66 -24.86
N ASN A 148 6.91 9.01 -24.01
CA ASN A 148 8.33 8.72 -24.21
C ASN A 148 8.90 7.82 -23.10
N PRO A 149 8.77 6.49 -23.22
CA PRO A 149 9.19 5.54 -22.18
C PRO A 149 10.72 5.38 -22.06
N SER A 150 11.51 6.18 -22.79
CA SER A 150 12.98 6.11 -22.73
C SER A 150 13.61 7.09 -21.74
N THR A 151 12.82 8.02 -21.20
CA THR A 151 13.28 9.07 -20.29
C THR A 151 12.17 9.41 -19.29
N PHE A 152 12.54 9.93 -18.12
CA PHE A 152 11.58 10.47 -17.16
C PHE A 152 11.69 11.99 -17.09
N ASN A 153 10.63 12.69 -17.49
CA ASN A 153 10.56 14.15 -17.45
C ASN A 153 10.34 14.65 -16.01
N ALA A 154 10.33 15.98 -15.82
CA ALA A 154 10.17 16.57 -14.49
C ALA A 154 8.84 16.19 -13.83
N THR A 155 7.75 16.17 -14.58
CA THR A 155 6.42 15.80 -14.07
C THR A 155 6.41 14.35 -13.58
N GLU A 156 6.96 13.41 -14.35
CA GLU A 156 7.05 12.00 -13.96
C GLU A 156 7.90 11.82 -12.71
N ARG A 157 9.06 12.47 -12.65
CA ARG A 157 9.92 12.40 -11.45
C ARG A 157 9.23 12.97 -10.22
N THR A 158 8.50 14.07 -10.36
CA THR A 158 7.65 14.60 -9.27
C THR A 158 6.59 13.58 -8.84
N ARG A 159 5.87 12.95 -9.79
CA ARG A 159 4.88 11.92 -9.46
C ARG A 159 5.51 10.72 -8.76
N ILE A 160 6.67 10.25 -9.21
CA ILE A 160 7.40 9.13 -8.61
C ILE A 160 7.78 9.45 -7.15
N VAL A 161 8.34 10.63 -6.91
CA VAL A 161 8.68 11.12 -5.56
C VAL A 161 7.44 11.20 -4.68
N ASP A 162 6.35 11.79 -5.19
CA ASP A 162 5.09 11.93 -4.44
C ASP A 162 4.44 10.60 -4.11
N ILE A 163 4.52 9.62 -5.02
CA ILE A 163 4.05 8.25 -4.80
C ILE A 163 4.90 7.58 -3.72
N TRP A 164 6.22 7.66 -3.86
CA TRP A 164 7.14 7.07 -2.90
C TRP A 164 6.96 7.64 -1.50
N HIS A 165 6.81 8.95 -1.33
CA HIS A 165 6.55 9.58 -0.02
C HIS A 165 5.32 9.00 0.68
N ARG A 166 4.22 8.84 -0.05
CA ARG A 166 2.97 8.32 0.51
C ARG A 166 3.09 6.87 0.94
N VAL A 167 3.68 6.02 0.08
CA VAL A 167 3.91 4.61 0.42
C VAL A 167 4.92 4.47 1.57
N ALA A 168 5.93 5.35 1.63
CA ALA A 168 6.88 5.41 2.74
C ALA A 168 6.20 5.83 4.05
N GLU A 169 5.29 6.79 4.02
CA GLU A 169 4.50 7.23 5.17
C GLU A 169 3.57 6.12 5.68
N ASP A 170 2.84 5.45 4.78
CA ASP A 170 1.96 4.33 5.14
C ASP A 170 2.73 3.21 5.87
N LEU A 171 3.99 3.01 5.53
CA LEU A 171 4.85 1.97 6.09
C LEU A 171 5.83 2.46 7.17
N ALA A 172 5.83 3.76 7.50
CA ALA A 172 6.73 4.38 8.46
C ALA A 172 6.72 3.74 9.87
N PRO A 173 5.58 3.23 10.39
CA PRO A 173 5.55 2.54 11.68
C PRO A 173 6.34 1.22 11.76
N TYR A 174 6.78 0.67 10.63
CA TYR A 174 7.37 -0.66 10.54
C TYR A 174 8.86 -0.65 10.21
N ASN A 175 9.54 -1.77 10.49
CA ASN A 175 10.95 -1.95 10.16
C ASN A 175 11.14 -2.42 8.72
N ILE A 176 10.83 -1.54 7.78
CA ILE A 176 10.90 -1.75 6.34
C ILE A 176 11.53 -0.55 5.64
N ASP A 177 12.27 -0.82 4.57
CA ASP A 177 12.78 0.19 3.65
C ASP A 177 11.88 0.23 2.40
N VAL A 178 11.11 1.29 2.25
CA VAL A 178 10.44 1.64 1.00
C VAL A 178 11.44 2.36 0.11
N THR A 179 11.67 1.86 -1.10
CA THR A 179 12.71 2.37 -2.01
C THR A 179 12.28 2.44 -3.46
N THR A 180 12.82 3.41 -4.21
CA THR A 180 12.78 3.45 -5.68
C THR A 180 14.10 3.03 -6.32
N GLU A 181 15.10 2.64 -5.53
CA GLU A 181 16.34 2.03 -5.99
C GLU A 181 16.16 0.52 -6.09
N ALA A 182 16.47 -0.07 -7.25
CA ALA A 182 16.37 -1.51 -7.44
C ALA A 182 17.34 -2.25 -6.48
N PRO A 183 16.84 -3.10 -5.56
CA PRO A 183 17.70 -3.85 -4.66
C PRO A 183 18.65 -4.77 -5.43
N ALA A 184 19.92 -4.83 -4.98
CA ALA A 184 20.95 -5.67 -5.61
C ALA A 184 20.60 -7.17 -5.62
N SER A 185 19.72 -7.61 -4.72
CA SER A 185 19.18 -8.97 -4.69
C SER A 185 17.78 -8.97 -4.12
N PHE A 186 16.92 -9.84 -4.63
CA PHE A 186 15.59 -10.08 -4.09
C PHE A 186 15.58 -11.38 -3.30
N GLY A 187 14.96 -11.37 -2.12
CA GLY A 187 14.73 -12.55 -1.30
C GLY A 187 13.29 -12.61 -0.78
N ARG A 188 13.01 -13.53 0.15
CA ARG A 188 11.66 -13.67 0.73
C ARG A 188 11.12 -12.41 1.42
N TYR A 189 11.99 -11.49 1.84
CA TYR A 189 11.64 -10.23 2.51
C TYR A 189 11.93 -8.99 1.63
N THR A 190 11.97 -9.17 0.31
CA THR A 190 12.13 -8.09 -0.67
C THR A 190 10.92 -8.09 -1.59
N GLY A 191 9.98 -7.16 -1.35
CA GLY A 191 8.80 -6.97 -2.17
C GLY A 191 9.07 -6.15 -3.42
N ARG A 192 8.26 -6.37 -4.46
CA ARG A 192 8.19 -5.52 -5.64
C ARG A 192 6.76 -5.11 -5.88
N ILE A 193 6.51 -3.80 -5.85
CA ILE A 193 5.33 -3.18 -6.44
C ILE A 193 5.75 -2.73 -7.83
N LEU A 194 5.12 -3.27 -8.87
CA LEU A 194 5.41 -2.91 -10.25
C LEU A 194 4.35 -1.94 -10.77
N VAL A 195 4.72 -0.66 -10.86
CA VAL A 195 3.88 0.40 -11.41
C VAL A 195 4.08 0.42 -12.93
N THR A 196 3.06 0.01 -13.68
CA THR A 196 3.18 -0.17 -15.13
C THR A 196 1.89 0.11 -15.89
N HIS A 197 1.96 0.14 -17.21
CA HIS A 197 0.78 0.28 -18.05
C HIS A 197 0.00 -1.05 -18.12
N HIS A 198 -1.33 -1.02 -18.29
CA HIS A 198 -2.16 -2.23 -18.42
C HIS A 198 -1.91 -3.06 -19.71
N GLN A 199 -0.95 -2.62 -20.53
CA GLN A 199 -0.49 -3.29 -21.74
C GLN A 199 1.04 -3.30 -21.73
N ASP A 200 1.62 -4.41 -22.16
CA ASP A 200 3.05 -4.62 -22.25
C ASP A 200 3.65 -3.90 -23.47
N GLN A 201 4.98 -3.88 -23.60
CA GLN A 201 5.69 -3.19 -24.71
C GLN A 201 5.27 -3.65 -26.12
N THR A 202 4.71 -4.86 -26.26
CA THR A 202 4.23 -5.39 -27.55
C THR A 202 2.79 -4.98 -27.86
N GLY A 203 2.10 -4.34 -26.91
CA GLY A 203 0.67 -4.02 -26.99
C GLY A 203 -0.23 -5.17 -26.53
N ALA A 204 0.34 -6.25 -26.00
CA ALA A 204 -0.44 -7.31 -25.37
C ALA A 204 -0.97 -6.84 -24.02
N ALA A 205 -2.13 -7.33 -23.61
CA ALA A 205 -2.66 -7.05 -22.28
C ALA A 205 -1.76 -7.65 -21.20
N MET A 206 -1.49 -6.88 -20.14
CA MET A 206 -0.94 -7.39 -18.89
C MET A 206 -1.96 -8.31 -18.19
N PRO A 207 -1.57 -9.11 -17.18
CA PRO A 207 -2.53 -9.86 -16.36
C PRO A 207 -3.65 -8.95 -15.83
N HIS A 208 -4.91 -9.38 -15.90
CA HIS A 208 -6.04 -8.59 -15.37
C HIS A 208 -5.99 -7.09 -15.74
N PRO A 209 -5.91 -6.75 -17.04
CA PRO A 209 -5.61 -5.39 -17.52
C PRO A 209 -6.71 -4.37 -17.19
N THR A 210 -7.85 -4.83 -16.67
CA THR A 210 -8.96 -3.99 -16.25
C THR A 210 -8.87 -3.54 -14.79
N ALA A 211 -7.97 -4.10 -13.99
CA ALA A 211 -7.82 -3.74 -12.58
C ALA A 211 -7.02 -2.44 -12.38
N GLY A 212 -7.20 -1.79 -11.24
CA GLY A 212 -6.27 -0.77 -10.72
C GLY A 212 -4.99 -1.42 -10.20
N GLY A 213 -5.13 -2.54 -9.48
CA GLY A 213 -4.03 -3.39 -9.06
C GLY A 213 -4.42 -4.85 -8.90
N VAL A 214 -3.40 -5.71 -8.75
CA VAL A 214 -3.56 -7.16 -8.62
C VAL A 214 -2.41 -7.72 -7.79
N ALA A 215 -2.73 -8.47 -6.74
CA ALA A 215 -1.73 -9.05 -5.85
C ALA A 215 -2.13 -10.41 -5.28
N TYR A 216 -1.16 -11.33 -5.23
CA TYR A 216 -1.29 -12.56 -4.47
C TYR A 216 -1.34 -12.27 -2.96
N VAL A 217 -2.16 -13.02 -2.23
CA VAL A 217 -2.46 -12.71 -0.82
C VAL A 217 -1.57 -13.50 0.13
N GLY A 218 -0.96 -12.82 1.10
CA GLY A 218 -0.18 -13.46 2.18
C GLY A 218 1.07 -14.18 1.67
N VAL A 219 1.70 -13.65 0.62
CA VAL A 219 2.87 -14.26 -0.02
C VAL A 219 4.19 -13.67 0.45
N PHE A 220 4.20 -12.45 1.01
CA PHE A 220 5.41 -11.84 1.52
C PHE A 220 6.02 -12.71 2.61
N GLY A 221 7.33 -12.91 2.57
CA GLY A 221 8.00 -13.84 3.46
C GLY A 221 7.89 -15.30 3.06
N LEU A 222 7.18 -15.73 2.01
CA LEU A 222 7.30 -17.11 1.53
C LEU A 222 8.66 -17.34 0.87
N SER A 223 9.22 -18.55 0.98
CA SER A 223 10.55 -18.85 0.41
C SER A 223 10.63 -18.62 -1.10
N ASN A 224 9.51 -18.74 -1.81
CA ASN A 224 9.38 -18.53 -3.25
C ASN A 224 8.62 -17.24 -3.61
N TYR A 225 8.43 -16.31 -2.67
CA TYR A 225 7.75 -15.04 -2.92
C TYR A 225 8.38 -14.29 -4.11
N HIS A 226 9.64 -13.90 -3.97
CA HIS A 226 10.38 -13.12 -4.97
C HIS A 226 10.55 -13.81 -6.33
N THR A 227 10.46 -15.14 -6.38
CA THR A 227 10.64 -15.90 -7.64
C THR A 227 9.33 -16.26 -8.32
N TYR A 228 8.23 -16.35 -7.58
CA TYR A 228 6.99 -16.94 -8.12
C TYR A 228 5.75 -16.08 -7.94
N TYR A 229 5.54 -15.45 -6.78
CA TYR A 229 4.32 -14.66 -6.52
C TYR A 229 4.51 -13.14 -6.65
N SER A 230 5.75 -12.71 -6.90
CA SER A 230 6.10 -11.32 -7.23
C SER A 230 5.98 -11.07 -8.73
N PRO A 231 5.64 -9.83 -9.18
CA PRO A 231 5.36 -8.65 -8.36
C PRO A 231 3.87 -8.51 -7.98
N ALA A 232 3.59 -7.60 -7.05
CA ALA A 232 2.29 -6.93 -6.95
C ALA A 232 2.18 -5.94 -8.13
N LEU A 233 1.06 -5.95 -8.86
CA LEU A 233 0.89 -5.20 -10.11
C LEU A 233 0.02 -3.97 -9.87
N VAL A 234 0.49 -2.78 -10.26
CA VAL A 234 -0.27 -1.53 -10.17
C VAL A 234 -0.34 -0.90 -11.56
N TYR A 235 -1.56 -0.79 -12.11
CA TYR A 235 -1.78 -0.30 -13.46
C TYR A 235 -2.07 1.20 -13.48
N TYR A 236 -1.03 2.03 -13.50
CA TYR A 236 -1.17 3.50 -13.41
C TYR A 236 -2.12 4.07 -14.49
N SER A 237 -2.12 3.48 -15.67
CA SER A 237 -3.01 3.84 -16.79
C SER A 237 -4.51 3.67 -16.49
N ASN A 238 -4.88 2.85 -15.51
CA ASN A 238 -6.26 2.69 -15.00
C ASN A 238 -6.55 3.58 -13.77
N LEU A 239 -5.54 4.25 -13.23
CA LEU A 239 -5.57 5.04 -12.00
C LEU A 239 -5.45 6.53 -12.32
N GLY A 240 -6.45 7.07 -13.01
CA GLY A 240 -6.47 8.47 -13.44
C GLY A 240 -5.41 8.82 -14.49
N GLY A 241 -4.80 7.82 -15.14
CA GLY A 241 -3.71 8.04 -16.09
C GLY A 241 -2.38 8.35 -15.40
N GLY A 242 -2.15 7.84 -14.18
CA GLY A 242 -0.93 8.09 -13.41
C GLY A 242 -1.06 9.28 -12.45
N VAL A 243 -2.22 9.43 -11.81
CA VAL A 243 -2.33 10.37 -10.69
C VAL A 243 -1.64 9.76 -9.48
N GLU A 244 -0.69 10.50 -8.91
CA GLU A 244 0.17 10.13 -7.78
C GLU A 244 -0.61 9.59 -6.58
N THR A 245 -1.72 10.22 -6.19
CA THR A 245 -2.49 9.78 -5.02
C THR A 245 -3.15 8.44 -5.27
N TYR A 246 -3.64 8.19 -6.49
CA TYR A 246 -4.30 6.93 -6.85
C TYR A 246 -3.29 5.80 -7.00
N VAL A 247 -2.13 6.10 -7.59
CA VAL A 247 -1.05 5.13 -7.75
C VAL A 247 -0.41 4.79 -6.41
N ALA A 248 -0.21 5.77 -5.51
CA ALA A 248 0.28 5.52 -4.17
C ALA A 248 -0.67 4.65 -3.35
N GLU A 249 -1.96 5.02 -3.31
CA GLU A 249 -2.97 4.25 -2.57
C GLU A 249 -3.03 2.80 -3.08
N ALA A 250 -3.08 2.60 -4.40
CA ALA A 250 -3.03 1.26 -4.98
C ALA A 250 -1.72 0.53 -4.64
N SER A 251 -0.58 1.22 -4.65
CA SER A 251 0.72 0.60 -4.30
C SER A 251 0.74 0.05 -2.89
N SER A 252 0.30 0.84 -1.91
CA SER A 252 0.19 0.41 -0.52
C SER A 252 -0.84 -0.72 -0.38
N HIS A 253 -2.01 -0.60 -1.01
CA HIS A 253 -3.08 -1.60 -1.01
C HIS A 253 -2.62 -2.97 -1.53
N GLU A 254 -2.00 -3.01 -2.72
CA GLU A 254 -1.53 -4.25 -3.33
C GLU A 254 -0.40 -4.90 -2.52
N PHE A 255 0.46 -4.09 -1.91
CA PHE A 255 1.46 -4.63 -0.98
C PHE A 255 0.83 -5.12 0.33
N GLY A 256 -0.24 -4.47 0.80
CA GLY A 256 -1.10 -4.95 1.89
C GLY A 256 -1.64 -6.35 1.63
N HIS A 257 -2.11 -6.63 0.41
CA HIS A 257 -2.49 -8.00 0.02
C HIS A 257 -1.31 -8.98 0.10
N ASN A 258 -0.12 -8.61 -0.40
CA ASN A 258 1.07 -9.44 -0.23
C ASN A 258 1.39 -9.73 1.25
N LEU A 259 1.07 -8.81 2.16
CA LEU A 259 1.19 -8.94 3.62
C LEU A 259 0.03 -9.71 4.28
N GLY A 260 -1.00 -10.09 3.52
CA GLY A 260 -2.11 -10.94 3.98
C GLY A 260 -3.38 -10.19 4.37
N LEU A 261 -3.48 -8.91 4.02
CA LEU A 261 -4.66 -8.11 4.29
C LEU A 261 -5.74 -8.33 3.23
N SER A 262 -7.00 -8.27 3.67
CA SER A 262 -8.20 -8.31 2.84
C SER A 262 -8.92 -6.96 2.88
N HIS A 263 -9.98 -6.77 2.09
CA HIS A 263 -10.55 -5.44 1.95
C HIS A 263 -11.31 -4.96 3.18
N ASP A 264 -11.21 -3.65 3.44
CA ASP A 264 -12.04 -2.92 4.36
C ASP A 264 -13.31 -2.44 3.64
N GLY A 265 -14.39 -3.22 3.78
CA GLY A 265 -15.70 -2.96 3.20
C GLY A 265 -16.77 -2.56 4.22
N THR A 266 -18.04 -2.73 3.86
CA THR A 266 -19.18 -2.44 4.76
C THR A 266 -20.16 -3.60 4.85
N ASN A 267 -20.86 -3.75 5.99
CA ASN A 267 -21.90 -4.79 6.12
C ASN A 267 -23.10 -4.50 5.20
N ALA A 268 -23.25 -3.25 4.73
CA ALA A 268 -24.19 -2.89 3.66
C ALA A 268 -23.85 -3.53 2.30
N GLY A 269 -22.67 -4.13 2.12
CA GLY A 269 -22.30 -4.92 0.95
C GLY A 269 -21.28 -4.26 0.02
N ALA A 270 -20.70 -3.11 0.39
CA ALA A 270 -19.58 -2.56 -0.36
C ALA A 270 -18.30 -3.32 -0.01
N ALA A 271 -17.56 -3.81 -1.01
CA ALA A 271 -16.26 -4.43 -0.78
C ALA A 271 -15.19 -3.41 -0.39
N TYR A 272 -15.35 -2.15 -0.82
CA TYR A 272 -14.44 -1.07 -0.49
C TYR A 272 -15.19 0.04 0.24
N TYR A 273 -14.74 0.38 1.44
CA TYR A 273 -15.19 1.56 2.16
C TYR A 273 -14.45 2.79 1.62
N THR A 274 -15.22 3.79 1.17
CA THR A 274 -14.67 4.99 0.49
C THR A 274 -14.29 6.12 1.46
N GLY A 275 -14.28 5.84 2.76
CA GLY A 275 -13.98 6.83 3.79
C GLY A 275 -15.16 7.73 4.18
N HIS A 276 -14.84 8.73 4.99
CA HIS A 276 -15.76 9.74 5.51
C HIS A 276 -15.00 11.01 5.91
N GLY A 277 -15.75 12.00 6.42
CA GLY A 277 -15.18 13.30 6.76
C GLY A 277 -15.04 14.22 5.54
N SER A 278 -14.31 15.32 5.70
CA SER A 278 -14.17 16.36 4.67
C SER A 278 -12.94 17.22 4.90
N GLY A 279 -12.40 17.82 3.84
CA GLY A 279 -11.22 18.69 3.93
C GLY A 279 -10.00 17.92 4.41
N LEU A 280 -9.06 18.59 5.09
CA LEU A 280 -7.78 18.00 5.50
C LEU A 280 -7.89 16.80 6.46
N VAL A 281 -9.07 16.57 7.04
CA VAL A 281 -9.35 15.47 7.97
C VAL A 281 -10.28 14.41 7.37
N SER A 282 -10.52 14.44 6.06
CA SER A 282 -11.19 13.31 5.40
C SER A 282 -10.30 12.07 5.50
N TRP A 283 -10.92 10.94 5.88
CA TRP A 283 -10.21 9.72 6.24
C TRP A 283 -10.79 8.50 5.52
N ALA A 284 -9.91 7.60 5.08
CA ALA A 284 -10.27 6.27 4.59
C ALA A 284 -9.23 5.22 5.01
N PRO A 285 -9.63 3.94 5.12
CA PRO A 285 -8.67 2.86 5.29
C PRO A 285 -7.96 2.53 3.98
N ILE A 286 -6.66 2.20 4.04
CA ILE A 286 -5.85 1.81 2.88
C ILE A 286 -6.42 0.56 2.20
N MET A 287 -6.90 -0.42 2.98
CA MET A 287 -7.55 -1.62 2.43
C MET A 287 -8.99 -1.37 1.94
N GLY A 288 -9.48 -0.14 2.02
CA GLY A 288 -10.72 0.31 1.37
C GLY A 288 -10.39 1.03 0.06
N VAL A 289 -10.95 2.23 -0.14
CA VAL A 289 -10.59 3.14 -1.22
C VAL A 289 -10.42 4.56 -0.69
N GLY A 290 -9.17 5.01 -0.59
CA GLY A 290 -8.81 6.35 -0.10
C GLY A 290 -8.60 7.42 -1.17
N TYR A 291 -8.85 7.15 -2.45
CA TYR A 291 -8.53 8.06 -3.58
C TYR A 291 -8.95 9.53 -3.40
N TYR A 292 -10.00 9.82 -2.64
CA TYR A 292 -10.53 11.19 -2.45
C TYR A 292 -10.36 11.74 -1.04
N ASN A 293 -9.58 11.05 -0.20
CA ASN A 293 -9.37 11.40 1.19
C ASN A 293 -7.95 11.93 1.40
N ASN A 294 -7.78 12.82 2.39
CA ASN A 294 -6.48 13.43 2.69
C ASN A 294 -5.66 12.64 3.71
N VAL A 295 -6.33 11.79 4.50
CA VAL A 295 -5.70 10.88 5.45
C VAL A 295 -6.07 9.45 5.08
N THR A 296 -5.07 8.61 4.86
CA THR A 296 -5.21 7.18 4.62
C THR A 296 -4.38 6.44 5.64
N GLN A 297 -4.94 5.38 6.24
CA GLN A 297 -4.25 4.61 7.28
C GLN A 297 -4.63 3.12 7.19
N TRP A 298 -3.74 2.25 7.69
CA TRP A 298 -4.11 0.87 8.03
C TRP A 298 -5.19 0.85 9.10
N SER A 299 -6.11 -0.11 9.05
CA SER A 299 -7.26 -0.15 9.94
C SER A 299 -7.28 -1.38 10.85
N ARG A 300 -8.21 -1.36 11.80
CA ARG A 300 -8.68 -2.57 12.47
C ARG A 300 -10.20 -2.71 12.45
N GLY A 301 -10.84 -2.13 11.42
CA GLY A 301 -12.29 -2.06 11.29
C GLY A 301 -12.95 -1.04 12.23
N GLU A 302 -12.26 0.05 12.57
CA GLU A 302 -12.73 1.04 13.56
C GLU A 302 -13.70 2.09 12.98
N TYR A 303 -14.13 1.92 11.72
CA TYR A 303 -15.08 2.81 11.06
C TYR A 303 -16.52 2.28 11.10
N LEU A 304 -17.47 3.19 10.87
CA LEU A 304 -18.88 2.85 10.91
C LEU A 304 -19.24 1.82 9.85
N ASP A 305 -19.94 0.76 10.27
CA ASP A 305 -20.41 -0.34 9.42
C ASP A 305 -19.31 -1.22 8.81
N ALA A 306 -18.10 -1.22 9.37
CA ALA A 306 -17.03 -2.12 8.96
C ALA A 306 -17.46 -3.59 8.95
N ASN A 307 -17.09 -4.32 7.89
CA ASN A 307 -17.30 -5.77 7.78
C ASN A 307 -16.01 -6.59 7.89
N ASN A 308 -14.86 -5.91 7.93
CA ASN A 308 -13.55 -6.50 8.13
C ASN A 308 -13.01 -6.12 9.52
N PRO A 309 -12.83 -7.10 10.44
CA PRO A 309 -12.24 -6.89 11.75
C PRO A 309 -10.74 -7.23 11.81
N GLN A 310 -10.05 -7.46 10.68
CA GLN A 310 -8.60 -7.68 10.66
C GLN A 310 -7.89 -6.49 11.33
N ASP A 311 -6.96 -6.75 12.24
CA ASP A 311 -6.06 -5.72 12.76
C ASP A 311 -4.85 -5.64 11.83
N ASP A 312 -4.95 -4.79 10.81
CA ASP A 312 -3.91 -4.62 9.79
C ASP A 312 -2.57 -4.26 10.44
N LEU A 313 -2.61 -3.40 11.47
CA LEU A 313 -1.42 -2.94 12.17
C LEU A 313 -0.68 -4.10 12.83
N ALA A 314 -1.41 -5.00 13.48
CA ALA A 314 -0.85 -6.18 14.11
C ALA A 314 -0.32 -7.20 13.08
N LEU A 315 -1.04 -7.41 11.97
CA LEU A 315 -0.63 -8.33 10.90
C LEU A 315 0.67 -7.86 10.22
N ILE A 316 0.71 -6.59 9.81
CA ILE A 316 1.90 -5.99 9.20
C ILE A 316 3.05 -5.98 10.21
N GLY A 317 2.80 -5.56 11.45
CA GLY A 317 3.80 -5.56 12.51
C GLY A 317 4.37 -6.94 12.83
N GLY A 318 3.56 -8.01 12.71
CA GLY A 318 4.01 -9.39 12.88
C GLY A 318 4.97 -9.87 11.79
N LEU A 319 4.87 -9.34 10.58
CA LEU A 319 5.73 -9.70 9.44
C LEU A 319 6.96 -8.79 9.32
N LEU A 320 6.75 -7.48 9.40
CA LEU A 320 7.79 -6.48 9.17
C LEU A 320 8.55 -6.13 10.45
N GLY A 321 7.95 -6.36 11.61
CA GLY A 321 8.43 -5.83 12.88
C GLY A 321 8.11 -4.34 13.02
N ALA A 322 7.98 -3.88 14.27
CA ALA A 322 7.82 -2.46 14.55
C ALA A 322 9.12 -1.69 14.31
N ARG A 323 9.00 -0.42 13.90
CA ARG A 323 10.09 0.54 13.97
C ARG A 323 10.49 0.76 15.44
N ALA A 324 11.77 1.02 15.67
CA ALA A 324 12.24 1.39 16.99
C ALA A 324 11.89 2.85 17.28
N ASP A 325 11.45 3.11 18.51
CA ASP A 325 11.20 4.44 19.06
C ASP A 325 12.44 5.35 18.90
N ASP A 326 12.23 6.55 18.38
CA ASP A 326 13.26 7.57 18.16
C ASP A 326 13.31 8.62 19.28
N HIS A 327 12.26 8.77 20.08
CA HIS A 327 12.20 9.76 21.16
C HIS A 327 11.62 9.23 22.47
N GLY A 328 12.21 9.64 23.59
CA GLY A 328 11.74 9.18 24.89
C GLY A 328 10.34 9.69 25.24
N ASN A 329 9.47 8.76 25.66
CA ASN A 329 8.07 8.97 26.05
C ASN A 329 7.80 9.82 27.33
N THR A 330 8.81 10.42 27.94
CA THR A 330 8.66 11.18 29.20
C THR A 330 9.57 12.40 29.25
N ILE A 331 9.25 13.38 30.11
CA ILE A 331 10.10 14.56 30.31
C ILE A 331 11.54 14.17 30.72
N GLY A 332 11.72 13.09 31.50
CA GLY A 332 13.04 12.65 31.97
C GLY A 332 13.89 11.94 30.91
N SER A 333 13.25 11.43 29.86
CA SER A 333 13.88 10.74 28.73
C SER A 333 13.76 11.50 27.41
N GLY A 334 13.13 12.67 27.42
CA GLY A 334 12.80 13.43 26.22
C GLY A 334 14.05 13.95 25.52
N THR A 335 14.01 13.97 24.19
CA THR A 335 15.12 14.42 23.37
C THR A 335 15.26 15.94 23.48
N ALA A 336 16.47 16.42 23.71
CA ALA A 336 16.71 17.86 23.76
C ALA A 336 16.55 18.47 22.36
N LEU A 337 15.76 19.54 22.23
CA LEU A 337 15.66 20.32 21.00
C LEU A 337 17.02 20.90 20.66
N LEU A 338 17.40 20.77 19.39
CA LEU A 338 18.54 21.47 18.84
C LEU A 338 18.10 22.91 18.50
N VAL A 339 18.53 23.85 19.35
CA VAL A 339 18.21 25.27 19.21
C VAL A 339 19.43 26.01 18.62
N GLY A 340 19.22 26.70 17.51
CA GLY A 340 20.21 27.54 16.84
C GLY A 340 20.66 28.72 17.71
N GLY A 341 21.82 29.31 17.38
CA GLY A 341 22.37 30.46 18.11
C GLY A 341 21.52 31.74 18.01
N ASP A 342 20.63 31.79 17.03
CA ASP A 342 19.59 32.81 16.82
C ASP A 342 18.27 32.50 17.57
N GLY A 343 18.19 31.35 18.25
CA GLY A 343 17.01 30.89 18.96
C GLY A 343 16.04 30.05 18.13
N ASN A 344 16.34 29.80 16.85
CA ASN A 344 15.46 29.03 15.97
C ASN A 344 15.55 27.53 16.23
N VAL A 345 14.41 26.84 16.13
CA VAL A 345 14.32 25.37 16.12
C VAL A 345 13.89 24.96 14.72
N ILE A 346 14.80 24.34 13.97
CA ILE A 346 14.56 23.92 12.59
C ILE A 346 14.20 22.43 12.61
N SER A 347 13.14 22.08 11.90
CA SER A 347 12.74 20.71 11.58
C SER A 347 12.57 20.61 10.07
N SER A 348 12.96 19.49 9.48
CA SER A 348 12.57 19.14 8.11
C SER A 348 11.30 18.29 8.10
N ASN A 349 10.78 18.02 6.91
CA ASN A 349 9.70 17.07 6.64
C ASN A 349 10.17 16.08 5.56
N PRO A 350 9.49 14.94 5.37
CA PRO A 350 9.84 13.98 4.33
C PRO A 350 9.94 14.61 2.93
N GLU A 351 9.10 15.59 2.59
CA GLU A 351 9.09 16.23 1.27
C GLU A 351 10.39 16.97 0.93
N LEU A 352 10.99 17.64 1.91
CA LEU A 352 12.23 18.41 1.75
C LEU A 352 13.50 17.62 2.14
N ASP A 353 13.34 16.56 2.93
CA ASP A 353 14.41 15.73 3.48
C ASP A 353 14.05 14.24 3.38
N PRO A 354 13.95 13.69 2.16
CA PRO A 354 13.46 12.34 1.91
C PRO A 354 14.37 11.26 2.49
N HIS A 355 15.68 11.54 2.58
CA HIS A 355 16.66 10.60 3.14
C HIS A 355 16.86 10.76 4.65
N ASN A 356 16.09 11.64 5.29
CA ASN A 356 16.16 11.94 6.72
C ASN A 356 17.58 12.33 7.17
N GLU A 357 18.26 13.19 6.41
CA GLU A 357 19.59 13.72 6.71
C GLU A 357 19.58 14.70 7.89
N LEU A 358 18.42 15.31 8.19
CA LEU A 358 18.20 16.22 9.32
C LEU A 358 17.20 15.60 10.32
N PRO A 359 17.62 14.62 11.14
CA PRO A 359 16.74 13.88 12.04
C PRO A 359 16.33 14.68 13.29
N GLU A 360 16.89 15.86 13.51
CA GLU A 360 16.64 16.63 14.73
C GLU A 360 15.26 17.30 14.73
N ASN A 361 14.70 17.51 15.93
CA ASN A 361 13.48 18.28 16.18
C ASN A 361 12.20 17.76 15.48
N LYS A 362 12.21 16.52 15.00
CA LYS A 362 11.07 15.75 14.47
C LYS A 362 11.18 14.32 14.95
N GLY A 363 10.09 13.56 14.85
CA GLY A 363 10.04 12.14 15.21
C GLY A 363 9.01 11.39 14.38
N VAL A 364 9.01 10.07 14.48
CA VAL A 364 8.09 9.17 13.80
C VAL A 364 7.23 8.45 14.83
N ILE A 365 5.94 8.81 14.85
CA ILE A 365 4.95 8.14 15.69
C ILE A 365 4.69 6.73 15.15
N HIS A 366 5.32 5.72 15.75
CA HIS A 366 5.31 4.36 15.25
C HIS A 366 4.22 3.47 15.88
N SER A 367 3.46 3.99 16.86
CA SER A 367 2.32 3.29 17.45
C SER A 367 1.32 4.24 18.13
N ALA A 368 0.11 3.75 18.43
CA ALA A 368 -0.90 4.55 19.15
C ALA A 368 -0.51 4.89 20.61
N ALA A 369 0.50 4.21 21.16
CA ALA A 369 1.02 4.49 22.50
C ALA A 369 2.29 5.34 22.49
N ASP A 370 2.81 5.64 21.30
CA ASP A 370 4.05 6.36 21.10
C ASP A 370 3.86 7.87 21.33
N VAL A 371 4.84 8.47 21.98
CA VAL A 371 4.83 9.88 22.40
C VAL A 371 6.24 10.44 22.27
N ASP A 372 6.43 11.33 21.31
CA ASP A 372 7.69 12.05 21.19
C ASP A 372 7.73 13.25 22.15
N VAL A 373 8.55 13.16 23.20
CA VAL A 373 8.77 14.28 24.12
C VAL A 373 10.06 14.99 23.79
N PHE A 374 9.95 16.27 23.45
CA PHE A 374 11.09 17.16 23.27
C PHE A 374 11.27 18.11 24.47
N THR A 375 12.53 18.41 24.81
CA THR A 375 12.89 19.28 25.94
C THR A 375 13.79 20.42 25.51
N PHE A 376 13.71 21.58 26.16
CA PHE A 376 14.68 22.66 25.99
C PHE A 376 14.89 23.37 27.31
N THR A 377 16.03 24.05 27.45
CA THR A 377 16.34 24.84 28.64
C THR A 377 16.25 26.32 28.31
N ALA A 378 15.50 27.07 29.11
CA ALA A 378 15.42 28.53 29.02
C ALA A 378 16.10 29.18 30.24
N GLY A 379 16.66 30.37 30.03
CA GLY A 379 17.17 31.21 31.13
C GLY A 379 16.05 31.80 32.00
N ALA A 380 16.43 32.56 33.03
CA ALA A 380 15.46 33.29 33.84
C ALA A 380 14.82 34.44 33.03
N GLY A 381 13.50 34.58 33.11
CA GLY A 381 12.75 35.62 32.42
C GLY A 381 11.59 35.06 31.60
N PRO A 382 10.86 35.92 30.86
CA PRO A 382 9.81 35.48 29.96
C PRO A 382 10.39 34.70 28.77
N LEU A 383 9.81 33.55 28.49
CA LEU A 383 10.03 32.78 27.26
C LEU A 383 8.97 33.19 26.22
N SER A 384 9.41 33.46 24.99
CA SER A 384 8.52 33.61 23.84
C SER A 384 8.71 32.40 22.94
N LEU A 385 7.60 31.74 22.60
CA LEU A 385 7.57 30.66 21.61
C LEU A 385 6.72 31.15 20.44
N GLU A 386 7.28 31.08 19.24
CA GLU A 386 6.62 31.39 17.99
C GLU A 386 6.74 30.15 17.11
N ALA A 387 5.61 29.62 16.67
CA ALA A 387 5.55 28.54 15.69
C ALA A 387 5.06 29.18 14.38
N THR A 388 5.84 28.99 13.31
CA THR A 388 5.62 29.61 11.99
C THR A 388 5.32 28.57 10.94
#